data_AF-A0A2E7W530-F1
#
_entry.id   AF-A0A2E7W530-F1
#
_cell.length_a   1.000
_cell.length_b   1.000
_cell.length_c   1.000
_cell.angle_alpha   90.00
_cell.angle_beta   90.00
_cell.angle_gamma   90.00
#
_symmetry.space_group_name_H-M   'P 1'
#
loop_
_entity.id
_entity.type
_entity.pdbx_description
1 polymer ?
#
loop_
_entity_poly.entity_id
_entity_poly.type
_entity_poly.pdbx_seq_one_letter_code
_entity_poly.pdbx_strand_id
1 'polypeptide(L)'
;MCDFKEKYFRKLKYKSKYVNLEYEEASEIYESAKKEFITAVSEYAYKNKKDNPLKSSEVIKEKTTSSLNGGEVKKVYRDIALKTHPDKLCNCDEDEIEEKKEIYNKAIKARNENDIDTLMRLASDLNIEMEPMSMDSLEDLEKQIEKKEKEIESMHKDIAWIWYYENKQGRKNILDNIFKSV
;
A
#
# COMPACT_ATOMS: atom_id res chain seq x y z
N MET A 1 33.80 2.71 4.15
CA MET A 1 32.45 3.19 3.82
C MET A 1 32.02 4.19 4.89
N CYS A 2 31.37 5.30 4.52
CA CYS A 2 30.95 6.31 5.49
C CYS A 2 29.81 5.78 6.37
N ASP A 3 30.07 5.62 7.67
CA ASP A 3 29.16 5.14 8.72
C ASP A 3 27.76 5.80 8.70
N PHE A 4 27.65 7.07 8.28
CA PHE A 4 26.36 7.76 8.19
C PHE A 4 25.42 7.15 7.16
N LYS A 5 25.94 6.67 6.01
CA LYS A 5 25.12 6.17 4.89
C LYS A 5 24.44 4.86 5.25
N GLU A 6 25.16 3.99 5.95
CA GLU A 6 24.63 2.73 6.47
C GLU A 6 23.56 2.98 7.54
N LYS A 7 23.79 3.93 8.45
CA LYS A 7 22.78 4.36 9.43
C LYS A 7 21.53 4.93 8.76
N TYR A 8 21.70 5.73 7.71
CA TYR A 8 20.59 6.31 6.96
C TYR A 8 19.76 5.25 6.23
N PHE A 9 20.42 4.32 5.54
CA PHE A 9 19.77 3.16 4.92
C PHE A 9 18.98 2.33 5.94
N ARG A 10 19.59 2.00 7.10
CA ARG A 10 18.90 1.26 8.17
C ARG A 10 17.67 2.02 8.67
N LYS A 11 17.77 3.33 8.90
CA LYS A 11 16.65 4.18 9.30
C LYS A 11 15.51 4.11 8.28
N LEU A 12 15.79 4.30 6.99
CA LEU A 12 14.77 4.26 5.95
C LEU A 12 14.15 2.86 5.82
N LYS A 13 14.95 1.79 5.92
CA LYS A 13 14.44 0.40 5.93
C LYS A 13 13.42 0.17 7.05
N TYR A 14 13.72 0.61 8.28
CA TYR A 14 12.78 0.45 9.39
C TYR A 14 11.56 1.36 9.27
N LYS A 15 11.74 2.60 8.80
CA LYS A 15 10.63 3.53 8.56
C LYS A 15 9.68 2.96 7.50
N SER A 16 10.21 2.51 6.37
CA SER A 16 9.47 1.81 5.31
C SER A 16 8.66 0.64 5.88
N LYS A 17 9.28 -0.22 6.69
CA LYS A 17 8.58 -1.36 7.31
C LYS A 17 7.41 -0.90 8.18
N TYR A 18 7.62 0.10 9.03
CA TYR A 18 6.58 0.64 9.90
C TYR A 18 5.42 1.24 9.10
N VAL A 19 5.71 2.13 8.14
CA VAL A 19 4.68 2.79 7.32
C VAL A 19 3.90 1.78 6.49
N ASN A 20 4.53 0.69 6.04
CA ASN A 20 3.81 -0.40 5.37
C ASN A 20 2.81 -1.10 6.29
N LEU A 21 3.20 -1.43 7.53
CA LEU A 21 2.29 -2.04 8.49
C LEU A 21 1.12 -1.10 8.83
N GLU A 22 1.41 0.19 9.03
CA GLU A 22 0.38 1.21 9.26
C GLU A 22 -0.57 1.33 8.06
N TYR A 23 -0.03 1.31 6.83
CA TYR A 23 -0.85 1.32 5.62
C TYR A 23 -1.75 0.08 5.51
N GLU A 24 -1.23 -1.11 5.80
CA GLU A 24 -1.99 -2.36 5.78
C GLU A 24 -3.15 -2.30 6.78
N GLU A 25 -2.89 -1.91 8.03
CA GLU A 25 -3.91 -1.69 9.06
C GLU A 25 -4.95 -0.64 8.63
N ALA A 26 -4.50 0.54 8.21
CA ALA A 26 -5.38 1.61 7.80
C ALA A 26 -6.22 1.22 6.57
N SER A 27 -5.65 0.50 5.60
CA SER A 27 -6.40 0.03 4.43
C SER A 27 -7.51 -0.96 4.82
N GLU A 28 -7.24 -1.88 5.75
CA GLU A 28 -8.24 -2.84 6.24
C GLU A 28 -9.41 -2.14 6.94
N ILE A 29 -9.09 -1.23 7.85
CA ILE A 29 -10.08 -0.44 8.58
C ILE A 29 -10.90 0.43 7.61
N TYR A 30 -10.23 1.07 6.64
CA TYR A 30 -10.89 1.95 5.69
C TYR A 30 -11.86 1.22 4.75
N GLU A 31 -11.50 0.03 4.29
CA GLU A 31 -12.39 -0.82 3.49
C GLU A 31 -13.61 -1.31 4.30
N SER A 32 -13.42 -1.63 5.58
CA SER A 32 -14.53 -1.94 6.49
C SER A 32 -15.43 -0.72 6.70
N ALA A 33 -14.84 0.43 7.00
CA ALA A 33 -15.51 1.71 7.22
C ALA A 33 -16.36 2.11 6.01
N LYS A 34 -15.84 1.99 4.78
CA LYS A 34 -16.59 2.24 3.55
C LYS A 34 -17.84 1.38 3.44
N LYS A 35 -17.72 0.06 3.66
CA LYS A 35 -18.84 -0.88 3.55
C LYS A 35 -19.93 -0.55 4.57
N GLU A 36 -19.55 -0.30 5.82
CA GLU A 36 -20.49 0.10 6.87
C GLU A 36 -21.15 1.44 6.55
N PHE A 37 -20.37 2.42 6.09
CA PHE A 37 -20.86 3.74 5.74
C PHE A 37 -21.86 3.69 4.58
N ILE A 38 -21.56 2.96 3.49
CA ILE A 38 -22.46 2.78 2.34
C ILE A 38 -23.78 2.13 2.79
N THR A 39 -23.69 1.11 3.65
CA THR A 39 -24.86 0.47 4.24
C THR A 39 -25.69 1.47 5.05
N ALA A 40 -25.04 2.25 5.92
CA ALA A 40 -25.70 3.24 6.77
C ALA A 40 -26.37 4.38 5.96
N VAL A 41 -25.71 4.87 4.91
CA VAL A 41 -26.25 5.87 3.97
C VAL A 41 -27.49 5.30 3.26
N SER A 42 -27.41 4.06 2.78
CA SER A 42 -28.53 3.40 2.09
C SER A 42 -29.73 3.18 3.00
N GLU A 43 -29.50 2.74 4.24
CA GLU A 43 -30.56 2.61 5.24
C GLU A 43 -31.19 3.95 5.61
N TYR A 44 -30.37 4.99 5.76
CA TYR A 44 -30.83 6.33 6.07
C TYR A 44 -31.69 6.88 4.93
N ALA A 45 -31.27 6.73 3.68
CA ALA A 45 -32.04 7.10 2.49
C ALA A 45 -33.41 6.39 2.48
N TYR A 46 -33.41 5.07 2.70
CA TYR A 46 -34.63 4.27 2.75
C TYR A 46 -35.59 4.72 3.86
N LYS A 47 -35.10 4.86 5.10
CA LYS A 47 -35.90 5.27 6.27
C LYS A 47 -36.51 6.67 6.09
N ASN A 48 -35.76 7.58 5.46
CA ASN A 48 -36.19 8.96 5.24
C ASN A 48 -36.85 9.19 3.88
N LYS A 49 -37.05 8.14 3.07
CA LYS A 49 -37.61 8.21 1.70
C LYS A 49 -36.86 9.23 0.80
N LYS A 50 -35.55 9.34 0.97
CA LYS A 50 -34.67 10.18 0.15
C LYS A 50 -33.96 9.34 -0.91
N ASP A 51 -33.53 9.97 -2.00
CA ASP A 51 -32.70 9.29 -3.00
C ASP A 51 -31.28 9.04 -2.43
N ASN A 52 -30.64 7.95 -2.85
CA ASN A 52 -29.33 7.58 -2.34
C ASN A 52 -28.23 8.32 -3.12
N PRO A 53 -27.49 9.24 -2.48
CA PRO A 53 -26.48 10.05 -3.16
C PRO A 53 -25.27 9.24 -3.65
N LEU A 54 -25.11 7.99 -3.23
CA LEU A 54 -23.98 7.13 -3.60
C LEU A 54 -24.25 6.20 -4.80
N LYS A 55 -25.39 6.33 -5.49
CA LYS A 55 -25.77 5.43 -6.60
C LYS A 55 -24.98 5.62 -7.91
N SER A 56 -23.90 6.41 -7.94
CA SER A 56 -23.11 6.64 -9.16
C SER A 56 -21.65 7.04 -8.87
N SER A 57 -20.72 6.08 -8.94
CA SER A 57 -19.35 6.28 -9.48
C SER A 57 -18.55 4.98 -9.43
N GLU A 58 -18.15 4.50 -10.62
CA GLU A 58 -17.08 3.51 -10.76
C GLU A 58 -15.72 4.17 -10.45
N VAL A 59 -14.90 3.45 -9.68
CA VAL A 59 -13.60 3.90 -9.19
C VAL A 59 -12.59 3.93 -10.34
N ILE A 60 -12.12 5.14 -10.70
CA ILE A 60 -10.99 5.33 -11.63
C ILE A 60 -9.69 4.98 -10.89
N LYS A 61 -9.01 3.90 -11.32
CA LYS A 61 -7.64 3.59 -10.89
C LYS A 61 -6.65 4.19 -11.88
N GLU A 62 -5.99 5.29 -11.53
CA GLU A 62 -4.84 5.79 -12.28
C GLU A 62 -3.60 4.91 -12.00
N LYS A 63 -3.00 4.38 -13.07
CA LYS A 63 -1.65 3.79 -13.05
C LYS A 63 -0.70 4.77 -13.70
N THR A 64 0.25 5.30 -12.93
CA THR A 64 1.35 6.10 -13.45
C THR A 64 2.59 5.21 -13.55
N THR A 65 3.02 4.88 -14.77
CA THR A 65 4.29 4.18 -15.03
C THR A 65 5.33 5.19 -15.48
N SER A 66 6.33 5.46 -14.63
CA SER A 66 7.57 6.12 -15.03
C SER A 66 8.72 5.14 -14.84
N SER A 67 9.23 4.60 -15.95
CA SER A 67 10.38 3.69 -15.95
C SER A 67 11.67 4.49 -16.03
N LEU A 68 12.50 4.41 -14.97
CA LEU A 68 13.92 4.75 -15.03
C LEU A 68 14.69 3.66 -14.26
N ASN A 69 15.47 2.88 -15.02
CA ASN A 69 16.14 1.66 -14.55
C ASN A 69 17.49 1.99 -13.88
N GLY A 70 17.53 2.11 -12.55
CA GLY A 70 18.76 2.14 -11.75
C GLY A 70 19.48 0.78 -11.70
N GLY A 71 20.82 0.78 -11.68
CA GLY A 71 21.64 -0.45 -11.64
C GLY A 71 21.51 -1.28 -10.35
N GLU A 72 21.19 -0.63 -9.23
CA GLU A 72 21.07 -1.25 -7.91
C GLU A 72 19.74 -2.00 -7.75
N VAL A 73 18.65 -1.43 -8.26
CA VAL A 73 17.31 -2.04 -8.34
C VAL A 73 17.35 -3.36 -9.14
N LYS A 74 18.15 -3.40 -10.21
CA LYS A 74 18.39 -4.63 -10.96
C LYS A 74 19.12 -5.71 -10.17
N LYS A 75 19.99 -5.34 -9.22
CA LYS A 75 20.72 -6.30 -8.37
C LYS A 75 19.77 -6.95 -7.37
N VAL A 76 19.01 -6.14 -6.62
CA VAL A 76 18.01 -6.65 -5.66
C VAL A 76 16.96 -7.52 -6.35
N TYR A 77 16.45 -7.08 -7.52
CA TYR A 77 15.54 -7.89 -8.32
C TYR A 77 16.15 -9.24 -8.75
N ARG A 78 17.43 -9.24 -9.16
CA ARG A 78 18.12 -10.46 -9.58
C ARG A 78 18.23 -11.45 -8.42
N ASP A 79 18.56 -10.97 -7.22
CA ASP A 79 18.68 -11.82 -6.04
C ASP A 79 17.33 -12.42 -5.63
N ILE A 80 16.25 -11.66 -5.73
CA ILE A 80 14.87 -12.15 -5.54
C ILE A 80 14.54 -13.21 -6.59
N ALA A 81 14.72 -12.90 -7.88
CA ALA A 81 14.45 -13.81 -8.98
C ALA A 81 15.24 -15.12 -8.86
N LEU A 82 16.48 -15.08 -8.38
CA LEU A 82 17.29 -16.27 -8.17
C LEU A 82 16.69 -17.25 -7.15
N LYS A 83 15.87 -16.78 -6.20
CA LYS A 83 15.18 -17.63 -5.21
C LYS A 83 13.74 -17.98 -5.59
N THR A 84 13.09 -17.17 -6.44
CA THR A 84 11.65 -17.30 -6.72
C THR A 84 11.31 -17.67 -8.16
N HIS A 85 12.28 -17.76 -9.07
CA HIS A 85 12.01 -18.12 -10.47
C HIS A 85 11.36 -19.50 -10.60
N PRO A 86 10.28 -19.65 -11.40
CA PRO A 86 9.53 -20.91 -11.53
C PRO A 86 10.40 -22.11 -11.92
N ASP A 87 11.41 -21.93 -12.78
CA ASP A 87 12.37 -22.99 -13.16
C ASP A 87 13.19 -23.58 -11.98
N LYS A 88 13.20 -22.94 -10.82
CA LYS A 88 13.91 -23.41 -9.62
C LYS A 88 12.99 -24.03 -8.57
N LEU A 89 11.68 -24.08 -8.85
CA LEU A 89 10.66 -24.54 -7.92
C LEU A 89 10.27 -26.01 -8.14
N CYS A 90 11.06 -26.74 -8.92
CA CYS A 90 10.79 -28.13 -9.33
C CYS A 90 10.67 -29.13 -8.16
N ASN A 91 11.17 -28.77 -6.97
CA ASN A 91 11.17 -29.59 -5.76
C ASN A 91 10.31 -28.99 -4.61
N CYS A 92 9.49 -27.99 -4.91
CA CYS A 92 8.63 -27.33 -3.92
C CYS A 92 7.20 -27.89 -4.00
N ASP A 93 6.48 -27.83 -2.88
CA ASP A 93 5.06 -28.17 -2.82
C ASP A 93 4.22 -27.13 -3.60
N GLU A 94 3.00 -27.49 -4.01
CA GLU A 94 2.14 -26.61 -4.84
C GLU A 94 1.89 -25.24 -4.18
N ASP A 95 1.70 -25.21 -2.86
CA ASP A 95 1.49 -23.97 -2.10
C ASP A 95 2.74 -23.09 -2.12
N GLU A 96 3.94 -23.67 -1.93
CA GLU A 96 5.21 -22.93 -2.01
C GLU A 96 5.50 -22.42 -3.43
N ILE A 97 5.08 -23.17 -4.45
CA ILE A 97 5.21 -22.76 -5.85
C ILE A 97 4.38 -21.50 -6.11
N GLU A 98 3.14 -21.46 -5.61
CA GLU A 98 2.24 -20.33 -5.82
C GLU A 98 2.73 -19.08 -5.08
N GLU A 99 3.15 -19.21 -3.82
CA GLU A 99 3.73 -18.10 -3.04
C GLU A 99 4.97 -17.51 -3.73
N LYS A 100 5.88 -18.36 -4.21
CA LYS A 100 7.10 -17.88 -4.89
C LYS A 100 6.80 -17.25 -6.26
N LYS A 101 5.81 -17.76 -6.99
CA LYS A 101 5.32 -17.11 -8.22
C LYS A 101 4.73 -15.73 -7.93
N GLU A 102 3.94 -15.59 -6.87
CA GLU A 102 3.42 -14.29 -6.47
C GLU A 102 4.54 -13.30 -6.14
N ILE A 103 5.52 -13.72 -5.34
CA ILE A 103 6.69 -12.91 -4.99
C ILE A 103 7.45 -12.50 -6.26
N TYR A 104 7.67 -13.43 -7.19
CA TYR A 104 8.33 -13.14 -8.46
C TYR A 104 7.56 -12.10 -9.30
N ASN A 105 6.24 -12.25 -9.42
CA ASN A 105 5.39 -11.31 -10.15
C ASN A 105 5.37 -9.92 -9.50
N LYS A 106 5.32 -9.85 -8.16
CA LYS A 106 5.43 -8.60 -7.39
C LYS A 106 6.79 -7.94 -7.63
N ALA A 107 7.87 -8.72 -7.66
CA ALA A 107 9.22 -8.22 -7.93
C ALA A 107 9.38 -7.65 -9.34
N ILE A 108 8.76 -8.27 -10.36
CA ILE A 108 8.75 -7.75 -11.74
C ILE A 108 8.08 -6.36 -11.78
N LYS A 109 6.89 -6.24 -11.18
CA LYS A 109 6.16 -4.96 -11.14
C LYS A 109 6.98 -3.88 -10.43
N ALA A 110 7.47 -4.20 -9.23
CA ALA A 110 8.26 -3.27 -8.44
C ALA A 110 9.52 -2.80 -9.17
N ARG A 111 10.22 -3.70 -9.87
CA ARG A 111 11.35 -3.34 -10.73
C ARG A 111 10.94 -2.37 -11.85
N ASN A 112 9.81 -2.62 -12.52
CA ASN A 112 9.37 -1.79 -13.64
C ASN A 112 8.94 -0.39 -13.19
N GLU A 113 8.39 -0.29 -11.99
CA GLU A 113 7.90 0.95 -11.36
C GLU A 113 8.97 1.66 -10.51
N ASN A 114 10.19 1.10 -10.45
CA ASN A 114 11.27 1.57 -9.58
C ASN A 114 10.85 1.67 -8.09
N ASP A 115 9.97 0.77 -7.66
CA ASP A 115 9.48 0.64 -6.29
C ASP A 115 10.52 -0.11 -5.46
N ILE A 116 11.38 0.68 -4.82
CA ILE A 116 12.46 0.21 -3.97
C ILE A 116 11.89 -0.38 -2.69
N ASP A 117 10.82 0.22 -2.15
CA ASP A 117 10.12 -0.23 -0.95
C ASP A 117 9.62 -1.67 -1.08
N THR A 118 8.90 -1.97 -2.18
CA THR A 118 8.40 -3.31 -2.44
C THR A 118 9.54 -4.30 -2.64
N LEU A 119 10.60 -3.95 -3.39
CA LEU A 119 11.75 -4.85 -3.55
C LEU A 119 12.46 -5.13 -2.23
N MET A 120 12.57 -4.13 -1.34
CA MET A 120 13.16 -4.31 0.00
C MET A 120 12.38 -5.30 0.85
N ARG A 121 11.04 -5.25 0.78
CA ARG A 121 10.16 -6.16 1.50
C ARG A 121 10.35 -7.58 1.01
N LEU A 122 10.22 -7.80 -0.30
CA LEU A 122 10.37 -9.13 -0.89
C LEU A 122 11.77 -9.72 -0.62
N ALA A 123 12.81 -8.89 -0.65
CA ALA A 123 14.15 -9.31 -0.26
C ALA A 123 14.21 -9.72 1.22
N SER A 124 13.58 -8.96 2.12
CA SER A 124 13.53 -9.27 3.55
C SER A 124 12.74 -10.56 3.82
N ASP A 125 11.61 -10.77 3.15
CA ASP A 125 10.77 -11.98 3.28
C ASP A 125 11.55 -13.23 2.84
N LEU A 126 12.40 -13.08 1.82
CA LEU A 126 13.29 -14.13 1.33
C LEU A 126 14.60 -14.26 2.11
N ASN A 127 14.78 -13.53 3.21
CA ASN A 127 16.03 -13.44 3.98
C ASN A 127 17.25 -13.16 3.08
N ILE A 128 17.13 -12.18 2.18
CA ILE A 128 18.20 -11.68 1.32
C ILE A 128 18.79 -10.43 1.98
N GLU A 129 20.08 -10.47 2.27
CA GLU A 129 20.80 -9.29 2.76
C GLU A 129 21.01 -8.30 1.62
N MET A 130 20.54 -7.07 1.82
CA MET A 130 20.74 -5.97 0.87
C MET A 130 21.97 -5.15 1.28
N GLU A 131 22.83 -4.91 0.30
CA GLU A 131 23.93 -3.96 0.43
C GLU A 131 23.41 -2.50 0.52
N PRO A 132 24.16 -1.58 1.15
CA PRO A 132 23.79 -0.17 1.21
C PRO A 132 23.73 0.47 -0.20
N MET A 133 22.55 0.93 -0.60
CA MET A 133 22.33 1.58 -1.91
C MET A 133 22.94 2.99 -2.00
N SER A 134 23.11 3.54 -3.21
CA SER A 134 23.48 4.94 -3.49
C SER A 134 22.60 5.97 -2.77
N MET A 135 23.13 7.19 -2.56
CA MET A 135 22.35 8.27 -1.93
C MET A 135 21.10 8.60 -2.74
N ASP A 136 21.20 8.64 -4.07
CA ASP A 136 20.06 8.88 -4.98
C ASP A 136 18.94 7.85 -4.75
N SER A 137 19.28 6.56 -4.60
CA SER A 137 18.30 5.52 -4.31
C SER A 137 17.70 5.63 -2.90
N LEU A 138 18.45 6.17 -1.93
CA LEU A 138 17.92 6.45 -0.59
C LEU A 138 16.92 7.62 -0.61
N GLU A 139 17.19 8.65 -1.41
CA GLU A 139 16.25 9.76 -1.61
C GLU A 139 14.95 9.29 -2.31
N ASP A 140 15.07 8.41 -3.30
CA ASP A 140 13.89 7.84 -3.96
C ASP A 140 13.07 6.94 -3.01
N LEU A 141 13.73 6.18 -2.14
CA LEU A 141 13.05 5.41 -1.10
C LEU A 141 12.33 6.34 -0.10
N GLU A 142 12.97 7.43 0.32
CA GLU A 142 12.34 8.41 1.21
C GLU A 142 11.08 9.02 0.59
N LYS A 143 11.14 9.41 -0.69
CA LYS A 143 9.95 9.91 -1.43
C LYS A 143 8.83 8.87 -1.51
N GLN A 144 9.17 7.59 -1.71
CA GLN A 144 8.17 6.50 -1.73
C GLN A 144 7.50 6.33 -0.36
N ILE A 145 8.28 6.43 0.72
CA ILE A 145 7.74 6.40 2.10
C ILE A 145 6.80 7.58 2.32
N GLU A 146 7.22 8.81 1.98
CA GLU A 146 6.40 10.01 2.13
C GLU A 146 5.09 9.94 1.32
N LYS A 147 5.14 9.37 0.11
CA LYS A 147 3.93 9.15 -0.71
C LYS A 147 2.95 8.23 0.03
N LYS A 148 3.44 7.14 0.60
CA LYS A 148 2.61 6.17 1.35
C LYS A 148 2.03 6.79 2.62
N GLU A 149 2.81 7.59 3.35
CA GLU A 149 2.33 8.36 4.50
C GLU A 149 1.17 9.30 4.09
N LYS A 150 1.29 9.98 2.94
CA LYS A 150 0.20 10.82 2.40
C LYS A 150 -1.04 10.03 2.00
N GLU A 151 -0.88 8.81 1.48
CA GLU A 151 -2.00 7.92 1.17
C GLU A 151 -2.74 7.52 2.47
N ILE A 152 -2.01 7.18 3.54
CA ILE A 152 -2.59 6.93 4.88
C ILE A 152 -3.37 8.16 5.38
N GLU A 153 -2.75 9.35 5.32
CA GLU A 153 -3.44 10.58 5.71
C GLU A 153 -4.71 10.84 4.90
N SER A 154 -4.70 10.51 3.61
CA SER A 154 -5.88 10.63 2.75
C SER A 154 -6.99 9.68 3.18
N MET A 155 -6.67 8.45 3.57
CA MET A 155 -7.64 7.51 4.13
C MET A 155 -8.25 8.07 5.43
N HIS A 156 -7.43 8.62 6.32
CA HIS A 156 -7.90 9.20 7.59
C HIS A 156 -8.82 10.42 7.41
N LYS A 157 -8.65 11.19 6.34
CA LYS A 157 -9.46 12.37 6.02
C LYS A 157 -10.76 12.03 5.29
N ASP A 158 -10.94 10.79 4.86
CA ASP A 158 -12.14 10.36 4.15
C ASP A 158 -13.37 10.35 5.08
N ILE A 159 -14.53 10.71 4.53
CA ILE A 159 -15.78 10.80 5.30
C ILE A 159 -16.21 9.45 5.90
N ALA A 160 -15.96 8.34 5.22
CA ALA A 160 -16.27 7.01 5.73
C ALA A 160 -15.38 6.65 6.92
N TRP A 161 -14.09 7.01 6.87
CA TRP A 161 -13.16 6.84 8.00
C TRP A 161 -13.58 7.67 9.21
N ILE A 162 -13.81 8.97 8.99
CA ILE A 162 -14.26 9.88 10.06
C ILE A 162 -15.56 9.36 10.67
N TRP A 163 -16.53 8.96 9.84
CA TRP A 163 -17.79 8.38 10.31
C TRP A 163 -17.57 7.10 11.14
N TYR A 164 -16.64 6.24 10.75
CA TYR A 164 -16.36 5.00 11.47
C TYR A 164 -15.84 5.24 12.88
N TYR A 165 -14.97 6.23 13.09
CA TYR A 165 -14.45 6.56 14.42
C TYR A 165 -15.34 7.48 15.25
N GLU A 166 -16.38 8.06 14.63
CA GLU A 166 -17.33 8.90 15.34
C GLU A 166 -18.28 8.12 16.24
N ASN A 167 -18.77 8.81 17.28
CA ASN A 167 -19.79 8.25 18.17
C ASN A 167 -21.18 8.21 17.49
N LYS A 168 -22.18 7.58 18.14
CA LYS A 168 -23.53 7.45 17.58
C LYS A 168 -24.16 8.77 17.13
N GLN A 169 -23.94 9.85 17.90
CA GLN A 169 -24.48 11.17 17.57
C GLN A 169 -23.70 11.81 16.41
N GLY A 170 -22.37 11.71 16.41
CA GLY A 170 -21.51 12.19 15.33
C GLY A 170 -21.82 11.51 14.00
N ARG A 171 -21.96 10.17 14.00
CA ARG A 171 -22.38 9.38 12.84
C ARG A 171 -23.71 9.85 12.25
N LYS A 172 -24.70 10.12 13.10
CA LYS A 172 -26.00 10.64 12.66
C LYS A 172 -25.88 12.04 12.08
N ASN A 173 -25.12 12.93 12.71
CA ASN A 173 -24.92 14.30 12.24
C ASN A 173 -24.25 14.32 10.85
N ILE A 174 -23.27 13.43 10.61
CA ILE A 174 -22.61 13.29 9.30
C ILE A 174 -23.63 12.87 8.23
N LEU A 175 -24.45 11.85 8.51
CA LEU A 175 -25.52 11.42 7.59
C LEU A 175 -26.51 12.55 7.33
N ASP A 176 -26.98 13.23 8.38
CA ASP A 176 -27.90 14.36 8.25
C ASP A 176 -27.31 15.47 7.35
N ASN A 177 -26.00 15.75 7.45
CA ASN A 177 -25.32 16.74 6.60
C ASN A 177 -25.21 16.30 5.14
N ILE A 178 -24.89 15.03 4.87
CA ILE A 178 -24.84 14.49 3.51
C ILE A 178 -26.19 14.65 2.80
N PHE A 179 -27.29 14.33 3.49
CA PHE A 179 -28.65 14.41 2.95
C PHE A 179 -29.31 15.81 3.07
N LYS A 180 -28.61 16.81 3.62
CA LYS A 180 -29.02 18.23 3.58
C LYS A 180 -28.40 18.97 2.40
N SER A 181 -27.22 18.53 1.95
CA SER A 181 -26.49 19.09 0.82
C SER A 181 -26.95 18.55 -0.55
N VAL A 182 -27.94 17.64 -0.56
CA VAL A 182 -28.57 17.02 -1.73
C VAL A 182 -30.05 17.35 -1.70
#